data_AF-A0A258LMQ4-F1
#
_entry.id   AF-A0A258LMQ4-F1
#
_cell.length_a   1.000
_cell.length_b   1.000
_cell.length_c   1.000
_cell.angle_alpha   90.00
_cell.angle_beta   90.00
_cell.angle_gamma   90.00
#
_symmetry.space_group_name_H-M   'P 1'
#
loop_
_entity.id
_entity.type
_entity.pdbx_description
1 polymer ?
#
loop_
_entity_poly.entity_id
_entity_poly.type
_entity_poly.pdbx_seq_one_letter_code
_entity_poly.pdbx_strand_id
1 'polypeptide(L)' 'MLVILDGWGWRDDSEDNAVRLARTPNFDRLYGGSPHAFLRTSGRDVGLPVGQMGNSEVGHLNLGAGRVV' A
#
# COMPACT_ATOMS: atom_id res chain seq x y z
N MET A 1 8.28 12.56 8.72
CA MET A 1 7.86 11.30 9.39
C MET A 1 7.19 10.43 8.33
N LEU A 2 7.55 9.14 8.25
CA LEU A 2 6.89 8.14 7.40
C LEU A 2 6.12 7.17 8.28
N VAL A 3 4.86 6.87 7.94
CA VAL A 3 4.02 5.90 8.64
C VAL A 3 3.58 4.84 7.62
N ILE A 4 3.81 3.57 7.94
CA ILE A 4 3.50 2.42 7.08
C ILE A 4 2.36 1.65 7.74
N LEU A 5 1.21 1.58 7.06
CA LEU A 5 0.11 0.68 7.43
C LEU A 5 0.35 -0.66 6.74
N ASP A 6 1.03 -1.60 7.41
CA ASP A 6 1.39 -2.89 6.81
C ASP A 6 0.13 -3.71 6.45
N GLY A 7 0.10 -4.28 5.25
CA GLY A 7 -1.07 -5.00 4.72
C GLY A 7 -2.27 -4.12 4.31
N TRP A 8 -2.14 -2.79 4.26
CA TRP A 8 -3.22 -1.88 3.88
C TRP A 8 -3.24 -1.57 2.38
N GLY A 9 -4.07 -2.29 1.61
CA GLY A 9 -4.20 -2.14 0.17
C GLY A 9 -5.48 -1.42 -0.29
N TRP A 10 -5.51 -1.02 -1.57
CA TRP A 10 -6.71 -0.51 -2.23
C TRP A 10 -7.33 -1.58 -3.14
N ARG A 11 -8.64 -1.83 -2.98
CA ARG A 11 -9.46 -2.65 -3.86
C ARG A 11 -10.86 -2.05 -3.94
N ASP A 12 -11.40 -1.93 -5.15
CA ASP A 12 -12.73 -1.31 -5.36
C ASP A 12 -13.88 -2.20 -4.87
N ASP A 13 -13.71 -3.52 -4.90
CA ASP A 13 -14.68 -4.45 -4.36
C ASP A 13 -14.71 -4.41 -2.82
N SER A 14 -15.90 -4.37 -2.26
CA SER A 14 -16.17 -4.42 -0.82
C SER A 14 -16.31 -5.84 -0.27
N GLU A 15 -16.61 -6.84 -1.11
CA GLU A 15 -16.71 -8.23 -0.66
C GLU A 15 -15.38 -8.65 -0.02
N ASP A 16 -15.42 -9.19 1.20
CA ASP A 16 -14.25 -9.58 1.99
C ASP A 16 -13.14 -8.51 2.08
N ASN A 17 -13.51 -7.22 2.09
CA ASN A 17 -12.56 -6.11 2.14
C ASN A 17 -12.57 -5.42 3.51
N ALA A 18 -11.75 -5.92 4.44
CA ALA A 18 -11.67 -5.36 5.78
C ALA A 18 -11.29 -3.85 5.78
N VAL A 19 -10.43 -3.42 4.87
CA VAL A 19 -10.03 -2.00 4.74
C VAL A 19 -11.23 -1.12 4.37
N ARG A 20 -12.03 -1.54 3.38
CA ARG A 20 -13.20 -0.77 2.91
C ARG A 20 -14.40 -0.87 3.85
N LEU A 21 -14.55 -1.96 4.58
CA LEU A 21 -15.65 -2.19 5.51
C LEU A 21 -15.42 -1.57 6.90
N ALA A 22 -14.17 -1.27 7.25
CA ALA A 22 -13.82 -0.67 8.53
C ALA A 22 -14.30 0.78 8.66
N ARG A 23 -14.55 1.23 9.90
CA ARG A 23 -14.70 2.65 10.22
C ARG A 23 -13.32 3.27 10.48
N THR A 24 -12.83 4.07 9.56
CA THR A 24 -11.48 4.68 9.64
C THR A 24 -11.49 6.21 9.59
N PRO A 25 -12.19 6.90 10.50
CA PRO A 25 -12.46 8.34 10.39
C PRO A 25 -11.19 9.20 10.28
N ASN A 26 -10.08 8.79 10.89
CA ASN A 26 -8.80 9.49 10.78
C ASN A 26 -8.15 9.31 9.40
N PHE A 27 -8.15 8.09 8.85
CA PHE A 27 -7.66 7.83 7.50
C PHE A 27 -8.54 8.51 6.46
N ASP A 28 -9.87 8.39 6.61
CA ASP A 28 -10.86 8.97 5.69
C ASP A 28 -10.70 10.50 5.60
N ARG A 29 -10.51 11.16 6.74
CA ARG A 29 -10.25 12.60 6.79
C ARG A 29 -8.93 12.99 6.11
N LEU A 30 -7.87 12.20 6.29
CA LEU A 30 -6.58 12.46 5.64
C LEU A 30 -6.67 12.25 4.13
N TYR A 31 -7.30 11.15 3.70
CA TYR A 31 -7.46 10.80 2.29
C TYR A 31 -8.32 11.82 1.54
N GLY A 32 -9.46 12.24 2.11
CA GLY A 32 -10.34 13.23 1.49
C GLY A 32 -9.84 14.68 1.53
N GLY A 33 -8.92 15.01 2.44
CA GLY A 33 -8.45 16.38 2.66
C GLY A 33 -7.02 16.68 2.17
N SER A 34 -6.26 15.67 1.73
CA SER A 34 -4.85 15.82 1.34
C SER A 34 -4.59 15.26 -0.06
N PRO A 35 -3.58 15.76 -0.79
CA PRO A 35 -3.10 15.10 -2.01
C PRO A 35 -2.71 13.65 -1.71
N HIS A 36 -3.16 12.74 -2.56
CA HIS A 36 -2.88 11.31 -2.45
C HIS A 36 -2.67 10.71 -3.84
N ALA A 37 -1.92 9.61 -3.89
CA ALA A 37 -1.66 8.85 -5.10
C ALA A 37 -1.50 7.36 -4.76
N PHE A 38 -1.62 6.51 -5.77
CA PHE A 38 -1.37 5.08 -5.64
C PHE A 38 0.07 4.75 -6.04
N LEU A 39 0.65 3.76 -5.37
CA LEU A 39 1.95 3.18 -5.69
C LEU A 39 1.77 1.70 -6.06
N ARG A 40 2.60 1.23 -6.99
CA ARG A 40 2.72 -0.20 -7.25
C ARG A 40 3.71 -0.80 -6.26
N THR A 41 3.28 -1.87 -5.59
CA THR A 41 4.00 -2.48 -4.46
C THR A 41 4.26 -3.98 -4.66
N SER A 42 4.14 -4.47 -5.90
CA SER A 42 4.27 -5.87 -6.27
C SER A 42 4.90 -6.04 -7.65
N GLY A 43 5.30 -7.26 -7.97
CA GLY A 43 5.98 -7.58 -9.22
C GLY A 43 7.23 -6.75 -9.49
N ARG A 44 7.47 -6.43 -10.76
CA ARG A 44 8.72 -5.79 -11.21
C ARG A 44 8.93 -4.40 -10.62
N ASP A 45 7.85 -3.72 -10.24
CA ASP A 45 7.92 -2.38 -9.63
C ASP A 45 8.62 -2.38 -8.27
N VAL A 46 8.80 -3.57 -7.65
CA VAL A 46 9.53 -3.77 -6.39
C VAL A 46 10.59 -4.87 -6.47
N GLY A 47 11.05 -5.21 -7.68
CA GLY A 47 12.12 -6.20 -7.89
C GLY A 47 11.66 -7.66 -7.93
N LEU A 48 10.35 -7.92 -7.88
CA LEU A 48 9.79 -9.26 -7.92
C LEU A 48 9.43 -9.73 -9.35
N PRO A 49 9.34 -11.05 -9.58
CA PRO A 49 8.72 -11.61 -10.79
C PRO A 49 7.32 -11.06 -11.07
N VAL A 50 6.93 -11.00 -12.34
CA VAL A 50 5.60 -10.52 -12.76
C VAL A 50 4.51 -11.35 -12.10
N GLY A 51 3.50 -10.69 -11.54
CA GLY A 51 2.36 -11.33 -10.86
C GLY A 51 2.63 -11.76 -9.43
N GLN A 52 3.88 -11.67 -8.94
CA GLN A 52 4.18 -11.99 -7.56
C GLN A 52 3.76 -10.86 -6.63
N MET A 53 2.98 -11.22 -5.60
CA MET A 53 2.56 -10.31 -4.55
C MET A 53 3.78 -9.78 -3.77
N GLY A 54 3.73 -8.50 -3.39
CA GLY A 54 4.71 -7.92 -2.47
C GLY A 54 4.58 -8.48 -1.06
N ASN A 55 5.57 -8.17 -0.22
CA ASN A 55 5.58 -8.54 1.19
C ASN A 55 6.30 -7.46 2.01
N SER A 56 6.26 -7.60 3.35
CA SER A 56 6.84 -6.61 4.26
C SER A 56 8.35 -6.41 4.01
N GLU A 57 9.13 -7.49 3.84
CA GLU A 57 10.59 -7.39 3.65
C GLU A 57 10.94 -6.62 2.38
N VAL A 58 10.39 -7.04 1.24
CA VAL A 58 10.62 -6.40 -0.07
C VAL A 58 10.12 -4.95 -0.05
N GLY A 59 8.94 -4.70 0.55
CA GLY A 59 8.36 -3.36 0.63
C GLY A 59 9.22 -2.40 1.44
N HIS A 60 9.64 -2.80 2.65
CA HIS A 60 10.48 -1.97 3.51
C HIS A 60 11.87 -1.74 2.90
N LEU A 61 12.42 -2.74 2.20
CA LEU A 61 13.70 -2.61 1.51
C LEU A 61 13.64 -1.57 0.38
N ASN A 62 12.61 -1.63 -0.46
CA ASN A 62 12.41 -0.65 -1.54
C ASN A 62 12.18 0.77 -0.99
N LEU A 63 11.35 0.91 0.06
CA LEU A 63 11.09 2.19 0.72
C LEU A 63 12.36 2.79 1.34
N GLY A 64 13.15 1.97 2.03
CA GLY A 64 14.40 2.40 2.66
C GLY A 64 15.51 2.71 1.66
N ALA A 65 15.56 1.98 0.54
CA ALA A 65 16.58 2.16 -0.49
C ALA A 65 16.28 3.33 -1.44
N GLY A 66 15.02 3.75 -1.58
CA GLY A 66 14.62 4.80 -2.52
C GLY A 66 14.81 4.41 -3.99
N ARG A 67 14.87 3.11 -4.27
CA ARG A 67 15.02 2.52 -5.61
C ARG A 67 14.45 1.11 -5.62
N VAL A 68 14.22 0.57 -6.82
CA VAL A 68 13.94 -0.85 -7.00
C VAL A 68 15.14 -1.66 -6.50
N VAL A 69 14.89 -2.61 -5.58
CA VAL A 69 15.91 -3.52 -5.03
C VAL A 69 15.67 -4.93 -5.53
#